data_AF-A0A428V287-F1
#
_entry.id   AF-A0A428V287-F1
#
_cell.length_a   1.000
_cell.length_b   1.000
_cell.length_c   1.000
_cell.angle_alpha   90.00
_cell.angle_beta   90.00
_cell.angle_gamma   90.00
#
_symmetry.space_group_name_H-M   'P 1'
#
loop_
_entity.id
_entity.type
_entity.pdbx_description
1 polymer ?
#
loop_
_entity_poly.entity_id
_entity_poly.type
_entity_poly.pdbx_seq_one_letter_code
_entity_poly.pdbx_strand_id
1 'polypeptide(L)'
;MPKLALVSMFAINTADIYMTIAPLIPTFQRTISKVLVLPAAVAVGVGAACNFFIFPRSTSQIMLDGMGDVLTSMQGFVESLRCHLETPEKLRELKEDITASHQRLEIANMFLMPDVSYRKWSPEDISCIQNALQQMFIMFGELVQYTIARAEAATRYQALTEVAQSMQKSDPSNDQYPTAYHQISRTLDHRARTRHPDTDALLTASFEALSKSVSPLIQEWQNACDAIRHAITGTSTKEPPSLRVISQSLTEAHEAKSAARGILDYHVHLFDAEGNLLPNDEPDRDPPLFGVMTGLLYQEHILNLSRSTIALIEEVTKTEEKAQKKRLWLPLGIQRIWRPTL
;
A
#
# COMPACT_ATOMS: atom_id res chain seq x y z
N MET A 1 -2.27 -1.02 18.59
CA MET A 1 -2.42 0.13 19.52
C MET A 1 -3.86 0.58 19.86
N PRO A 2 -4.94 0.32 19.08
CA PRO A 2 -6.28 0.86 19.42
C PRO A 2 -7.04 0.12 20.53
N LYS A 3 -6.71 -1.15 20.83
CA LYS A 3 -7.31 -1.89 21.96
C LYS A 3 -7.04 -1.22 23.31
N LEU A 4 -5.87 -0.59 23.47
CA LEU A 4 -5.49 0.15 24.66
C LEU A 4 -6.19 1.50 24.74
N ALA A 5 -6.47 2.16 23.61
CA ALA A 5 -7.11 3.48 23.59
C ALA A 5 -8.58 3.43 24.05
N LEU A 6 -9.31 2.37 23.65
CA LEU A 6 -10.71 2.20 24.05
C LEU A 6 -10.83 1.81 25.53
N VAL A 7 -9.93 0.93 26.00
CA VAL A 7 -9.79 0.59 27.42
C VAL A 7 -9.33 1.81 28.23
N SER A 8 -8.41 2.63 27.72
CA SER A 8 -7.93 3.83 28.41
C SER A 8 -9.01 4.90 28.49
N MET A 9 -9.81 5.12 27.43
CA MET A 9 -10.95 6.04 27.50
C MET A 9 -11.98 5.56 28.53
N PHE A 10 -12.31 4.27 28.55
CA PHE A 10 -13.20 3.72 29.57
C PHE A 10 -12.62 3.86 30.97
N ALA A 11 -11.32 3.62 31.15
CA ALA A 11 -10.64 3.75 32.43
C ALA A 11 -10.57 5.21 32.90
N ILE A 12 -10.28 6.17 32.00
CA ILE A 12 -10.23 7.60 32.30
C ILE A 12 -11.62 8.12 32.67
N ASN A 13 -12.65 7.79 31.88
CA ASN A 13 -14.03 8.18 32.19
C ASN A 13 -14.50 7.58 33.52
N THR A 14 -14.15 6.31 33.79
CA THR A 14 -14.49 5.67 35.06
C THR A 14 -13.73 6.32 36.22
N ALA A 15 -12.44 6.61 36.07
CA ALA A 15 -11.61 7.25 37.09
C ALA A 15 -12.07 8.67 37.42
N ASP A 16 -12.47 9.46 36.42
CA ASP A 16 -12.99 10.82 36.60
C ASP A 16 -14.30 10.83 37.40
N ILE A 17 -15.22 9.91 37.07
CA ILE A 17 -16.46 9.71 37.83
C ILE A 17 -16.17 9.27 39.26
N TYR A 18 -15.20 8.38 39.47
CA TYR A 18 -14.80 7.99 40.83
C TYR A 18 -14.11 9.13 41.58
N MET A 19 -13.24 9.92 40.95
CA MET A 19 -12.56 11.05 41.60
C MET A 19 -13.52 12.17 41.99
N THR A 20 -14.55 12.43 41.18
CA THR A 20 -15.55 13.46 41.45
C THR A 20 -16.58 13.03 42.48
N ILE A 21 -16.97 11.74 42.52
CA ILE A 21 -18.02 11.25 43.42
C ILE A 21 -17.47 10.69 44.75
N ALA A 22 -16.25 10.12 44.76
CA ALA A 22 -15.66 9.51 45.96
C ALA A 22 -15.55 10.43 47.20
N PRO A 23 -15.18 11.72 47.10
CA PRO A 23 -15.11 12.58 48.29
C PRO A 23 -16.48 13.01 48.84
N LEU A 24 -17.57 12.81 48.09
CA LEU A 24 -18.92 13.22 48.46
C LEU A 24 -19.70 12.16 49.28
N ILE A 25 -19.20 10.92 49.38
CA ILE A 25 -19.97 9.82 49.97
C ILE A 25 -19.14 9.09 51.06
N PRO A 26 -19.52 9.16 52.35
CA PRO A 26 -18.74 8.56 53.45
C PRO A 26 -18.91 7.04 53.59
N THR A 27 -19.71 6.39 52.74
CA THR A 27 -19.93 4.93 52.77
C THR A 27 -19.99 4.32 51.37
N PHE A 28 -19.34 3.18 51.18
CA PHE A 28 -19.25 2.47 49.91
C PHE A 28 -20.61 1.85 49.53
N GLN A 29 -21.44 2.61 48.82
CA GLN A 29 -22.69 2.09 48.29
C GLN A 29 -22.45 1.39 46.94
N ARG A 30 -22.75 0.08 46.88
CA ARG A 30 -22.76 -0.77 45.67
C ARG A 30 -23.63 -0.22 44.52
N THR A 31 -24.41 0.82 44.79
CA THR A 31 -25.32 1.50 43.88
C THR A 31 -24.60 2.32 42.82
N ILE A 32 -23.39 2.82 43.07
CA ILE A 32 -22.63 3.67 42.11
C ILE A 32 -22.29 2.88 40.84
N SER A 33 -21.86 1.62 40.98
CA SER A 33 -21.58 0.75 39.82
C SER A 33 -22.85 0.46 39.00
N LYS A 34 -24.04 0.43 39.61
CA LYS A 34 -25.31 0.28 38.86
C LYS A 34 -25.59 1.51 37.99
N VAL A 35 -25.27 2.72 38.47
CA VAL A 35 -25.48 3.97 37.71
C VAL A 35 -24.53 4.06 36.51
N LEU A 36 -23.40 3.34 36.52
CA LEU A 36 -22.44 3.30 35.41
C LEU A 36 -22.73 2.15 34.44
N VAL A 37 -23.03 0.97 34.96
CA VAL A 37 -23.28 -0.25 34.17
C VAL A 37 -24.64 -0.18 33.46
N LEU A 38 -25.68 0.40 34.08
CA LEU A 38 -27.00 0.47 33.46
C LEU A 38 -27.02 1.33 32.18
N PRO A 39 -26.54 2.60 32.16
CA PRO A 39 -26.49 3.38 30.93
C PRO A 39 -25.47 2.82 29.93
N ALA A 40 -24.37 2.22 30.37
CA ALA A 40 -23.46 1.52 29.47
C ALA A 40 -24.14 0.31 28.79
N ALA A 41 -24.87 -0.51 29.55
CA ALA A 41 -25.62 -1.64 29.03
C ALA A 41 -26.77 -1.20 28.12
N VAL A 42 -27.47 -0.11 28.47
CA VAL A 42 -28.51 0.49 27.61
C VAL A 42 -27.89 1.05 26.34
N ALA A 43 -26.75 1.74 26.39
CA ALA A 43 -26.06 2.25 25.22
C ALA A 43 -25.57 1.12 24.31
N VAL A 44 -25.01 0.04 24.87
CA VAL A 44 -24.63 -1.17 24.13
C VAL A 44 -25.86 -1.86 23.53
N GLY A 45 -26.96 -1.96 24.29
CA GLY A 45 -28.21 -2.56 23.85
C GLY A 45 -28.88 -1.77 22.73
N VAL A 46 -28.93 -0.43 22.85
CA VAL A 46 -29.42 0.48 21.81
C VAL A 46 -28.49 0.44 20.60
N GLY A 47 -27.18 0.44 20.78
CA GLY A 47 -26.21 0.30 19.69
C GLY A 47 -26.37 -1.03 18.93
N ALA A 48 -26.53 -2.14 19.65
CA ALA A 48 -26.79 -3.45 19.06
C ALA A 48 -28.15 -3.51 18.34
N ALA A 49 -29.20 -2.95 18.94
CA ALA A 49 -30.52 -2.86 18.32
C ALA A 49 -30.49 -1.97 17.06
N CYS A 50 -29.80 -0.83 17.10
CA CYS A 50 -29.64 0.04 15.94
C CYS A 50 -28.82 -0.64 14.83
N ASN A 51 -27.77 -1.39 15.18
CA ASN A 51 -26.98 -2.15 14.22
C ASN A 51 -27.79 -3.29 13.57
N PHE A 52 -28.73 -3.90 14.30
CA PHE A 52 -29.55 -4.99 13.77
C PHE A 52 -30.78 -4.50 12.98
N PHE A 53 -31.46 -3.45 13.47
CA PHE A 53 -32.74 -2.99 12.92
C PHE A 53 -32.64 -1.77 12.00
N ILE A 54 -31.68 -0.86 12.22
CA ILE A 54 -31.60 0.41 11.49
C ILE A 54 -30.51 0.37 10.41
N PHE A 55 -29.36 -0.24 10.69
CA PHE A 55 -28.24 -0.32 9.76
C PHE A 55 -27.69 -1.76 9.65
N PRO A 56 -28.31 -2.66 8.87
CA PRO A 56 -27.86 -4.04 8.72
C PRO A 56 -26.54 -4.20 7.92
N ARG A 57 -25.65 -3.21 7.95
CA ARG A 57 -24.29 -3.32 7.39
C ARG A 57 -23.42 -4.05 8.40
N SER A 58 -23.34 -5.37 8.24
CA SER A 58 -22.36 -6.20 8.96
C SER A 58 -20.93 -5.65 8.75
N THR A 59 -20.05 -5.81 9.73
CA THR A 59 -18.62 -5.50 9.63
C THR A 59 -17.98 -6.23 8.45
N SER A 60 -18.46 -7.44 8.14
CA SER A 60 -18.07 -8.19 6.94
C SER A 60 -18.36 -7.46 5.63
N GLN A 61 -19.41 -6.63 5.58
CA GLN A 61 -19.72 -5.79 4.42
C GLN A 61 -18.77 -4.60 4.31
N ILE A 62 -18.56 -3.90 5.43
CA ILE A 62 -17.65 -2.76 5.50
C ILE A 62 -16.23 -3.20 5.09
N MET A 63 -15.82 -4.39 5.52
CA MET A 63 -14.52 -4.95 5.18
C MET A 63 -14.38 -5.18 3.67
N LEU A 64 -15.35 -5.84 3.04
CA LEU A 64 -15.30 -6.18 1.62
C LEU A 64 -15.46 -4.94 0.73
N ASP A 65 -16.32 -4.00 1.11
CA ASP A 65 -16.44 -2.70 0.42
C ASP A 65 -15.12 -1.93 0.52
N GLY A 66 -14.52 -1.85 1.72
CA GLY A 66 -13.24 -1.18 1.93
C GLY A 66 -12.06 -1.83 1.18
N MET A 67 -12.06 -3.16 1.00
CA MET A 67 -11.07 -3.84 0.15
C MET A 67 -11.19 -3.38 -1.31
N GLY A 68 -12.43 -3.24 -1.80
CA GLY A 68 -12.72 -2.68 -3.12
C GLY A 68 -12.26 -1.23 -3.28
N ASP A 69 -12.45 -0.42 -2.23
CA ASP A 69 -11.99 0.97 -2.21
C ASP A 69 -10.46 1.06 -2.30
N VAL A 70 -9.73 0.24 -1.52
CA VAL A 70 -8.26 0.19 -1.58
C VAL A 70 -7.75 -0.20 -2.97
N LEU A 71 -8.35 -1.23 -3.58
CA LEU A 71 -8.00 -1.64 -4.96
C LEU A 71 -8.23 -0.50 -5.96
N THR A 72 -9.32 0.25 -5.79
CA THR A 72 -9.67 1.39 -6.66
C THR A 72 -8.68 2.55 -6.47
N SER A 73 -8.27 2.85 -5.24
CA SER A 73 -7.25 3.87 -4.97
C SER A 73 -5.88 3.49 -5.56
N MET A 74 -5.48 2.21 -5.49
CA MET A 74 -4.26 1.73 -6.13
C MET A 74 -4.31 1.90 -7.66
N GLN A 75 -5.43 1.57 -8.29
CA GLN A 75 -5.62 1.78 -9.73
C GLN A 75 -5.50 3.28 -10.10
N GLY A 76 -6.11 4.17 -9.30
CA GLY A 76 -6.02 5.62 -9.50
C GLY A 76 -4.59 6.17 -9.43
N PHE A 77 -3.76 5.61 -8.54
CA PHE A 77 -2.34 5.96 -8.47
C PHE A 77 -1.55 5.50 -9.71
N VAL A 78 -1.78 4.27 -10.17
CA VAL A 78 -1.11 3.76 -11.38
C VAL A 78 -1.48 4.58 -12.61
N GLU A 79 -2.73 5.00 -12.73
CA GLU A 79 -3.16 5.88 -13.82
C GLU A 79 -2.54 7.28 -13.72
N SER A 80 -2.42 7.80 -12.50
CA SER A 80 -1.73 9.08 -12.24
C SER A 80 -0.24 9.02 -12.59
N LEU A 81 0.41 7.87 -12.37
CA LEU A 81 1.79 7.63 -12.80
C LEU A 81 1.94 7.61 -14.32
N ARG A 82 0.98 7.02 -15.06
CA ARG A 82 1.00 7.02 -16.54
C ARG A 82 0.90 8.43 -17.12
N CYS A 83 0.19 9.33 -16.43
CA CYS A 83 -0.04 10.70 -16.87
C CYS A 83 1.10 11.69 -16.54
N HIS A 84 2.30 11.25 -16.11
CA HIS A 84 3.43 12.14 -15.78
C HIS A 84 3.05 13.25 -14.77
N LEU A 85 2.29 12.93 -13.72
CA LEU A 85 2.07 13.86 -12.61
C LEU A 85 3.32 13.93 -11.71
N GLU A 86 4.32 14.71 -12.14
CA GLU A 86 5.69 14.75 -11.61
C GLU A 86 5.89 15.54 -10.29
N THR A 87 4.84 15.97 -9.60
CA THR A 87 5.01 16.67 -8.32
C THR A 87 5.09 15.67 -7.16
N PRO A 88 6.22 15.58 -6.42
CA PRO A 88 6.40 14.63 -5.32
C PRO A 88 5.37 14.82 -4.19
N GLU A 89 4.81 16.02 -4.06
CA GLU A 89 3.78 16.36 -3.07
C GLU A 89 2.47 15.60 -3.32
N LYS A 90 1.96 15.59 -4.56
CA LYS A 90 0.74 14.84 -4.91
C LYS A 90 0.90 13.34 -4.72
N LEU A 91 2.09 12.80 -5.03
CA LEU A 91 2.39 11.39 -4.81
C LEU A 91 2.41 11.04 -3.31
N ARG A 92 2.83 11.98 -2.45
CA ARG A 92 2.80 11.82 -1.00
C ARG A 92 1.38 11.85 -0.46
N GLU A 93 0.57 12.82 -0.88
CA GLU A 93 -0.84 12.91 -0.50
C GLU A 93 -1.59 11.62 -0.87
N LEU A 94 -1.36 11.10 -2.08
CA LEU A 94 -2.00 9.87 -2.53
C LEU A 94 -1.51 8.63 -1.76
N LYS A 95 -0.22 8.57 -1.41
CA LYS A 95 0.32 7.53 -0.52
C LYS A 95 -0.32 7.59 0.87
N GLU A 96 -0.50 8.78 1.42
CA GLU A 96 -1.12 8.98 2.73
C GLU A 96 -2.59 8.54 2.73
N ASP A 97 -3.35 8.86 1.69
CA ASP A 97 -4.75 8.42 1.55
C ASP A 97 -4.86 6.89 1.40
N ILE A 98 -3.99 6.28 0.59
CA ILE A 98 -3.91 4.81 0.44
C ILE A 98 -3.51 4.13 1.76
N THR A 99 -2.60 4.73 2.52
CA THR A 99 -2.20 4.21 3.84
C THR A 99 -3.33 4.34 4.87
N ALA A 100 -4.05 5.48 4.85
CA ALA A 100 -5.17 5.73 5.75
C ALA A 100 -6.33 4.76 5.48
N SER A 101 -6.65 4.49 4.21
CA SER A 101 -7.67 3.50 3.84
C SER A 101 -7.30 2.08 4.28
N HIS A 102 -6.04 1.67 4.12
CA HIS A 102 -5.55 0.38 4.65
C HIS A 102 -5.64 0.30 6.18
N GLN A 103 -5.30 1.36 6.91
CA GLN A 103 -5.44 1.38 8.37
C GLN A 103 -6.90 1.21 8.83
N ARG A 104 -7.86 1.80 8.11
CA ARG A 104 -9.29 1.59 8.39
C ARG A 104 -9.67 0.11 8.22
N LEU A 105 -9.14 -0.56 7.19
CA LEU A 105 -9.34 -2.00 6.99
C LEU A 105 -8.76 -2.85 8.11
N GLU A 106 -7.56 -2.55 8.60
CA GLU A 106 -6.97 -3.28 9.72
C GLU A 106 -7.85 -3.17 10.98
N ILE A 107 -8.40 -1.97 11.24
CA ILE A 107 -9.31 -1.76 12.36
C ILE A 107 -10.58 -2.59 12.16
N ALA A 108 -11.19 -2.55 10.96
CA ALA A 108 -12.38 -3.34 10.66
C ALA A 108 -12.15 -4.84 10.78
N ASN A 109 -10.97 -5.34 10.39
CA ASN A 109 -10.59 -6.74 10.54
C ASN A 109 -10.58 -7.19 12.02
N MET A 110 -10.21 -6.31 12.96
CA MET A 110 -10.28 -6.64 14.40
C MET A 110 -11.71 -6.90 14.90
N PHE A 111 -12.71 -6.32 14.22
CA PHE A 111 -14.13 -6.47 14.57
C PHE A 111 -14.86 -7.50 13.70
N LEU A 112 -14.18 -8.14 12.75
CA LEU A 112 -14.76 -9.14 11.86
C LEU A 112 -15.17 -10.42 12.62
N MET A 113 -14.34 -10.87 13.55
CA MET A 113 -14.54 -12.11 14.33
C MET A 113 -15.70 -12.07 15.34
N PRO A 114 -15.95 -10.96 16.05
CA PRO A 114 -17.12 -10.85 16.93
C PRO A 114 -18.44 -10.56 16.18
N ASP A 115 -18.42 -10.38 14.86
CA ASP A 115 -19.59 -9.96 14.09
C ASP A 115 -20.56 -11.12 13.80
N VAL A 116 -21.85 -10.79 13.63
CA VAL A 116 -22.85 -11.69 13.08
C VAL A 116 -23.07 -11.27 11.63
N SER A 117 -22.88 -12.18 10.68
CA SER A 117 -23.05 -11.85 9.26
C SER A 117 -23.85 -12.91 8.51
N TYR A 118 -24.66 -12.48 7.54
CA TYR A 118 -25.38 -13.39 6.64
C TYR A 118 -24.77 -13.32 5.24
N ARG A 119 -23.79 -14.18 4.95
CA ARG A 119 -22.96 -14.11 3.73
C ARG A 119 -22.48 -15.47 3.23
N LYS A 120 -21.94 -15.46 2.01
CA LYS A 120 -21.30 -16.61 1.36
C LYS A 120 -20.03 -17.01 2.13
N TRP A 121 -19.16 -16.04 2.41
CA TRP A 121 -17.84 -16.27 3.01
C TRP A 121 -17.86 -16.17 4.53
N SER A 122 -17.02 -16.98 5.18
CA SER A 122 -16.85 -16.92 6.64
C SER A 122 -15.94 -15.74 7.04
N PRO A 123 -15.98 -15.30 8.31
CA PRO A 123 -15.03 -14.32 8.83
C PRO A 123 -13.56 -14.74 8.65
N GLU A 124 -13.24 -16.05 8.76
CA GLU A 124 -11.89 -16.53 8.51
C GLU A 124 -11.51 -16.40 7.03
N ASP A 125 -12.40 -16.76 6.11
CA ASP A 125 -12.15 -16.65 4.68
C ASP A 125 -11.90 -15.18 4.27
N ILE A 126 -12.67 -14.25 4.82
CA ILE A 126 -12.50 -12.80 4.58
C ILE A 126 -11.15 -12.31 5.15
N SER A 127 -10.72 -12.84 6.31
CA SER A 127 -9.40 -12.51 6.86
C SER A 127 -8.26 -13.08 6.00
N CYS A 128 -8.42 -14.26 5.40
CA CYS A 128 -7.43 -14.80 4.46
C CYS A 128 -7.29 -13.91 3.22
N ILE A 129 -8.41 -13.49 2.63
CA ILE A 129 -8.42 -12.55 1.49
C ILE A 129 -7.76 -11.22 1.90
N GLN A 130 -8.03 -10.70 3.10
CA GLN A 130 -7.36 -9.51 3.60
C GLN A 130 -5.85 -9.69 3.70
N ASN A 131 -5.38 -10.82 4.23
CA ASN A 131 -3.95 -11.07 4.37
C ASN A 131 -3.26 -11.10 3.00
N ALA A 132 -3.89 -11.71 1.99
CA ALA A 132 -3.40 -11.69 0.62
C ALA A 132 -3.41 -10.27 0.02
N LEU A 133 -4.44 -9.48 0.29
CA LEU A 133 -4.51 -8.07 -0.12
C LEU A 133 -3.42 -7.23 0.57
N GLN A 134 -3.10 -7.51 1.84
CA GLN A 134 -2.04 -6.82 2.57
C GLN A 134 -0.66 -7.09 1.94
N GLN A 135 -0.40 -8.30 1.47
CA GLN A 135 0.84 -8.61 0.75
C GLN A 135 0.93 -7.80 -0.56
N MET A 136 -0.16 -7.75 -1.32
CA MET A 136 -0.24 -6.92 -2.53
C MET A 136 -0.04 -5.43 -2.22
N PHE A 137 -0.63 -4.94 -1.12
CA PHE A 137 -0.46 -3.56 -0.65
C PHE A 137 1.00 -3.23 -0.32
N ILE A 138 1.73 -4.15 0.31
CA ILE A 138 3.16 -3.96 0.61
C ILE A 138 3.96 -3.81 -0.68
N MET A 139 3.79 -4.71 -1.66
CA MET A 139 4.51 -4.64 -2.93
C MET A 139 4.15 -3.36 -3.72
N PHE A 140 2.88 -2.95 -3.67
CA PHE A 140 2.44 -1.69 -4.24
C PHE A 140 3.10 -0.49 -3.53
N GLY A 141 3.20 -0.53 -2.20
CA GLY A 141 3.86 0.49 -1.40
C GLY A 141 5.34 0.66 -1.73
N GLU A 142 6.05 -0.43 -2.05
CA GLU A 142 7.44 -0.37 -2.53
C GLU A 142 7.54 0.36 -3.87
N LEU A 143 6.65 0.06 -4.82
CA LEU A 143 6.59 0.75 -6.12
C LEU A 143 6.32 2.25 -5.93
N VAL A 144 5.35 2.60 -5.09
CA VAL A 144 5.03 4.01 -4.76
C VAL A 144 6.25 4.69 -4.13
N GLN A 145 6.86 4.08 -3.11
CA GLN A 145 8.01 4.64 -2.41
C GLN A 145 9.19 4.85 -3.35
N TYR A 146 9.42 3.93 -4.27
CA TYR A 146 10.44 4.04 -5.29
C TYR A 146 10.21 5.25 -6.20
N THR A 147 8.97 5.43 -6.70
CA THR A 147 8.63 6.58 -7.56
C THR A 147 8.76 7.92 -6.82
N ILE A 148 8.33 7.99 -5.55
CA ILE A 148 8.51 9.18 -4.71
C ILE A 148 10.00 9.46 -4.47
N ALA A 149 10.78 8.45 -4.09
CA ALA A 149 12.21 8.61 -3.82
C ALA A 149 12.96 9.14 -5.05
N ARG A 150 12.58 8.68 -6.26
CA ARG A 150 13.12 9.20 -7.51
C ARG A 150 12.75 10.66 -7.73
N ALA A 151 11.48 11.03 -7.58
CA ALA A 151 11.02 12.41 -7.75
C ALA A 151 11.71 13.34 -6.75
N GLU A 152 11.79 12.95 -5.47
CA GLU A 152 12.49 13.71 -4.44
C GLU A 152 14.00 13.82 -4.71
N ALA A 153 14.64 12.79 -5.24
CA ALA A 153 16.07 12.83 -5.59
C ALA A 153 16.37 13.83 -6.72
N ALA A 154 15.41 14.08 -7.62
CA ALA A 154 15.51 15.11 -8.64
C ALA A 154 15.36 16.52 -8.04
N THR A 155 14.35 16.75 -7.19
CA THR A 155 14.12 18.05 -6.53
C THR A 155 15.25 18.40 -5.56
N ARG A 156 15.71 17.47 -4.72
CA ARG A 156 16.83 17.68 -3.78
C ARG A 156 18.10 18.08 -4.51
N TYR A 157 18.31 17.58 -5.72
CA TYR A 157 19.47 17.95 -6.53
C TYR A 157 19.43 19.39 -7.02
N GLN A 158 18.27 19.83 -7.51
CA GLN A 158 18.07 21.20 -7.94
C GLN A 158 18.34 22.16 -6.78
N ALA A 159 17.77 21.88 -5.61
CA ALA A 159 18.01 22.66 -4.39
C ALA A 159 19.50 22.70 -3.98
N LEU A 160 20.22 21.56 -4.01
CA LEU A 160 21.65 21.54 -3.70
C LEU A 160 22.48 22.36 -4.69
N THR A 161 22.09 22.36 -5.97
CA THR A 161 22.77 23.12 -7.03
C THR A 161 22.54 24.61 -6.84
N GLU A 162 21.32 25.04 -6.55
CA GLU A 162 20.97 26.44 -6.24
C GLU A 162 21.72 26.94 -5.00
N VAL A 163 21.76 26.13 -3.95
CA VAL A 163 22.49 26.44 -2.72
C VAL A 163 23.99 26.60 -2.99
N ALA A 164 24.60 25.69 -3.76
CA ALA A 164 26.02 25.81 -4.13
C ALA A 164 26.30 27.08 -4.97
N GLN A 165 25.42 27.41 -5.92
CA GLN A 165 25.54 28.63 -6.74
C GLN A 165 25.35 29.91 -5.92
N SER A 166 24.43 29.90 -4.94
CA SER A 166 24.22 31.04 -4.04
C SER A 166 25.43 31.27 -3.12
N MET A 167 26.04 30.19 -2.62
CA MET A 167 27.26 30.26 -1.79
C MET A 167 28.49 30.72 -2.58
N GLN A 168 28.56 30.41 -3.89
CA GLN A 168 29.64 30.88 -4.76
C GLN A 168 29.53 32.37 -5.12
N LYS A 169 28.32 32.96 -5.02
CA LYS A 169 28.05 34.39 -5.29
C LYS A 169 28.24 35.29 -4.07
N SER A 170 28.27 34.72 -2.86
CA SER A 170 28.55 35.46 -1.62
C SER A 170 30.05 35.77 -1.47
N ASP A 171 30.37 36.95 -0.91
CA ASP A 171 31.74 37.47 -0.72
C ASP A 171 32.62 36.47 0.06
N PRO A 172 33.87 36.22 -0.35
CA PRO A 172 34.78 35.27 0.29
C PRO A 172 35.22 35.66 1.71
N SER A 173 34.76 36.81 2.24
CA SER A 173 35.08 37.23 3.62
C SER A 173 34.08 36.73 4.67
N ASN A 174 32.95 36.15 4.28
CA ASN A 174 31.96 35.62 5.22
C ASN A 174 32.17 34.11 5.39
N ASP A 175 33.16 33.76 6.20
CA ASP A 175 33.67 32.41 6.51
C ASP A 175 32.69 31.57 7.37
N GLN A 176 31.39 31.74 7.14
CA GLN A 176 30.35 31.34 8.09
C GLN A 176 29.97 29.85 7.96
N TYR A 177 30.28 29.18 6.83
CA TYR A 177 29.87 27.78 6.60
C TYR A 177 30.84 26.91 5.75
N PRO A 178 32.15 26.83 6.06
CA PRO A 178 33.12 26.05 5.26
C PRO A 178 32.79 24.55 5.22
N THR A 179 32.30 23.98 6.32
CA THR A 179 31.96 22.54 6.40
C THR A 179 30.74 22.17 5.57
N ALA A 180 29.70 23.01 5.55
CA ALA A 180 28.49 22.75 4.77
C ALA A 180 28.77 22.87 3.27
N TYR A 181 29.58 23.86 2.87
CA TYR A 181 30.03 24.00 1.49
C TYR A 181 30.89 22.81 1.04
N HIS A 182 31.81 22.35 1.89
CA HIS A 182 32.62 21.16 1.60
C HIS A 182 31.77 19.89 1.44
N GLN A 183 30.71 19.72 2.24
CA GLN A 183 29.79 18.58 2.11
C GLN A 183 28.95 18.67 0.83
N ILE A 184 28.40 19.84 0.52
CA ILE A 184 27.59 20.07 -0.67
C ILE A 184 28.43 19.91 -1.94
N SER A 185 29.61 20.52 -1.99
CA SER A 185 30.54 20.39 -3.12
C SER A 185 31.00 18.94 -3.32
N ARG A 186 31.34 18.20 -2.25
CA ARG A 186 31.69 16.78 -2.37
C ARG A 186 30.53 15.93 -2.87
N THR A 187 29.30 16.24 -2.47
CA THR A 187 28.09 15.54 -2.93
C THR A 187 27.80 15.84 -4.41
N LEU A 188 27.98 17.10 -4.82
CA LEU A 188 27.84 17.53 -6.21
C LEU A 188 28.94 16.93 -7.10
N ASP A 189 30.18 16.88 -6.62
CA ASP A 189 31.34 16.32 -7.33
C ASP A 189 31.21 14.81 -7.52
N HIS A 190 30.85 14.07 -6.47
CA HIS A 190 30.56 12.64 -6.59
C HIS A 190 29.41 12.37 -7.59
N ARG A 191 28.40 13.23 -7.59
CA ARG A 191 27.28 13.12 -8.54
C ARG A 191 27.67 13.52 -9.96
N ALA A 192 28.57 14.49 -10.14
CA ALA A 192 29.10 14.87 -11.44
C ALA A 192 29.97 13.76 -12.04
N ARG A 193 30.67 12.98 -11.19
CA ARG A 193 31.46 11.81 -11.61
C ARG A 193 30.62 10.58 -11.97
N THR A 194 29.46 10.43 -11.34
CA THR A 194 28.53 9.30 -11.58
C THR A 194 27.45 9.60 -12.63
N ARG A 195 27.21 10.88 -12.96
CA ARG A 195 26.24 11.31 -13.98
C ARG A 195 26.97 11.66 -15.28
N HIS A 196 27.04 10.69 -16.19
CA HIS A 196 27.43 10.93 -17.59
C HIS A 196 26.43 11.91 -18.26
N PRO A 197 26.84 12.80 -19.18
CA PRO A 197 25.93 13.67 -19.94
C PRO A 197 24.81 12.89 -20.66
N ASP A 198 25.09 11.66 -21.07
CA ASP A 198 24.09 10.78 -21.68
C ASP A 198 23.18 10.06 -20.67
N THR A 199 23.47 10.12 -19.36
CA THR A 199 22.71 9.39 -18.34
C THR A 199 21.25 9.80 -18.32
N ASP A 200 20.94 11.09 -18.48
CA ASP A 200 19.56 11.57 -18.47
C ASP A 200 18.79 11.14 -19.73
N ALA A 201 19.46 11.17 -20.88
CA ALA A 201 18.90 10.71 -22.15
C ALA A 201 18.69 9.18 -22.14
N LEU A 202 19.69 8.43 -21.68
CA LEU A 202 19.65 6.97 -21.51
C LEU A 202 18.64 6.55 -20.45
N LEU A 203 18.53 7.29 -19.34
CA LEU A 203 17.50 7.09 -18.32
C LEU A 203 16.11 7.27 -18.93
N THR A 204 15.89 8.37 -19.65
CA THR A 204 14.60 8.67 -20.28
C THR A 204 14.22 7.60 -21.30
N ALA A 205 15.16 7.22 -22.18
CA ALA A 205 14.97 6.15 -23.15
C ALA A 205 14.71 4.78 -22.49
N SER A 206 15.46 4.44 -21.43
CA SER A 206 15.26 3.20 -20.67
C SER A 206 13.90 3.17 -19.98
N PHE A 207 13.47 4.29 -19.42
CA PHE A 207 12.15 4.41 -18.79
C PHE A 207 11.01 4.38 -19.79
N GLU A 208 11.18 4.98 -20.97
CA GLU A 208 10.18 4.91 -22.04
C GLU A 208 10.06 3.47 -22.58
N ALA A 209 11.19 2.80 -22.81
CA ALA A 209 11.22 1.40 -23.23
C ALA A 209 10.60 0.47 -22.17
N LEU A 210 10.90 0.72 -20.89
CA LEU A 210 10.32 0.02 -19.75
C LEU A 210 8.82 0.28 -19.63
N SER A 211 8.37 1.53 -19.79
CA SER A 211 6.95 1.88 -19.76
C SER A 211 6.19 1.17 -20.88
N LYS A 212 6.72 1.16 -22.11
CA LYS A 212 6.12 0.46 -23.25
C LYS A 212 6.04 -1.05 -23.03
N SER A 213 7.11 -1.65 -22.53
CA SER A 213 7.19 -3.11 -22.31
C SER A 213 6.34 -3.58 -21.13
N VAL A 214 6.15 -2.74 -20.12
CA VAL A 214 5.37 -3.08 -18.91
C VAL A 214 3.91 -2.59 -18.99
N SER A 215 3.57 -1.72 -19.94
CA SER A 215 2.19 -1.28 -20.22
C SER A 215 1.18 -2.43 -20.34
N PRO A 216 1.42 -3.52 -21.09
CA PRO A 216 0.46 -4.63 -21.15
C PRO A 216 0.27 -5.31 -19.78
N LEU A 217 1.35 -5.49 -19.02
CA LEU A 217 1.29 -6.08 -17.68
C LEU A 217 0.50 -5.18 -16.71
N ILE A 218 0.68 -3.86 -16.78
CA ILE A 218 -0.10 -2.89 -15.98
C ILE A 218 -1.58 -2.94 -16.34
N GLN A 219 -1.90 -3.06 -17.64
CA GLN A 219 -3.29 -3.14 -18.09
C GLN A 219 -3.97 -4.42 -17.61
N GLU A 220 -3.29 -5.56 -17.70
CA GLU A 220 -3.79 -6.83 -17.14
C GLU A 220 -3.91 -6.78 -15.61
N TRP A 221 -3.00 -6.09 -14.93
CA TRP A 221 -3.10 -5.85 -13.50
C TRP A 221 -4.33 -4.99 -13.13
N GLN A 222 -4.63 -3.95 -13.91
CA GLN A 222 -5.85 -3.14 -13.73
C GLN A 222 -7.11 -4.00 -13.90
N ASN A 223 -7.15 -4.83 -14.94
CA ASN A 223 -8.25 -5.78 -15.20
C ASN A 223 -8.41 -6.78 -14.03
N ALA A 224 -7.30 -7.26 -13.46
CA ALA A 224 -7.29 -8.13 -12.28
C ALA A 224 -7.90 -7.45 -11.05
N CYS A 225 -7.50 -6.21 -10.74
CA CYS A 225 -8.07 -5.44 -9.64
C CYS A 225 -9.58 -5.25 -9.80
N ASP A 226 -10.07 -4.96 -11.02
CA ASP A 226 -11.50 -4.84 -11.30
C ASP A 226 -12.24 -6.16 -11.07
N ALA A 227 -11.70 -7.27 -11.56
CA ALA A 227 -12.30 -8.59 -11.41
C ALA A 227 -12.34 -9.04 -9.94
N ILE A 228 -11.28 -8.79 -9.18
CA ILE A 228 -11.23 -9.04 -7.73
C ILE A 228 -12.30 -8.20 -7.03
N ARG A 229 -12.40 -6.90 -7.33
CA ARG A 229 -13.43 -6.02 -6.76
C ARG A 229 -14.84 -6.53 -7.07
N HIS A 230 -15.08 -7.00 -8.29
CA HIS A 230 -16.38 -7.57 -8.68
C HIS A 230 -16.69 -8.86 -7.92
N ALA A 231 -15.73 -9.75 -7.75
CA ALA A 231 -15.89 -10.97 -6.98
C ALA A 231 -16.17 -10.68 -5.49
N ILE A 232 -15.46 -9.70 -4.91
CA ILE A 232 -15.57 -9.30 -3.50
C ILE A 232 -16.91 -8.63 -3.18
N THR A 233 -17.36 -7.70 -4.02
CA THR A 233 -18.58 -6.92 -3.76
C THR A 233 -19.85 -7.64 -4.21
N GLY A 234 -19.75 -8.61 -5.12
CA GLY A 234 -20.91 -9.37 -5.63
C GLY A 234 -21.94 -8.50 -6.37
N THR A 235 -21.52 -7.34 -6.88
CA THR A 235 -22.41 -6.27 -7.39
C THR A 235 -22.72 -6.33 -8.89
N SER A 236 -22.21 -7.32 -9.65
CA SER A 236 -22.33 -7.26 -11.11
C SER A 236 -23.60 -7.92 -11.67
N THR A 237 -24.34 -7.15 -12.48
CA THR A 237 -25.41 -7.58 -13.40
C THR A 237 -24.90 -8.14 -14.72
N LYS A 238 -23.58 -8.06 -14.99
CA LYS A 238 -22.90 -8.68 -16.13
C LYS A 238 -22.07 -9.87 -15.66
N GLU A 239 -22.06 -10.98 -16.40
CA GLU A 239 -21.18 -12.11 -16.12
C GLU A 239 -19.74 -11.60 -15.97
N PRO A 240 -19.15 -11.68 -14.76
CA PRO A 240 -17.79 -11.23 -14.58
C PRO A 240 -16.86 -12.14 -15.39
N PRO A 241 -15.79 -11.59 -16.00
CA PRO A 241 -14.75 -12.42 -16.60
C PRO A 241 -14.23 -13.41 -15.54
N SER A 242 -14.05 -14.67 -15.94
CA SER A 242 -13.59 -15.70 -15.02
C SER A 242 -12.26 -15.28 -14.39
N LEU A 243 -12.20 -15.22 -13.06
CA LEU A 243 -10.96 -14.93 -12.32
C LEU A 243 -9.80 -15.83 -12.76
N ARG A 244 -10.10 -17.06 -13.18
CA ARG A 244 -9.11 -18.00 -13.73
C ARG A 244 -8.53 -17.53 -15.06
N VAL A 245 -9.35 -17.00 -15.96
CA VAL A 245 -8.90 -16.47 -17.26
C VAL A 245 -8.02 -15.24 -17.05
N ILE A 246 -8.38 -14.37 -16.11
CA ILE A 246 -7.57 -13.18 -15.81
C ILE A 246 -6.27 -13.55 -15.10
N SER A 247 -6.30 -14.49 -14.17
CA SER A 247 -5.08 -15.02 -13.54
C SER A 247 -4.13 -15.61 -14.58
N GLN A 248 -4.66 -16.36 -15.55
CA GLN A 248 -3.86 -16.92 -16.63
C GLN A 248 -3.28 -15.82 -17.53
N SER A 249 -4.09 -14.85 -17.96
CA SER A 249 -3.63 -13.69 -18.75
C SER A 249 -2.53 -12.91 -18.02
N LEU A 250 -2.70 -12.64 -16.73
CA LEU A 250 -1.72 -11.95 -15.90
C LEU A 250 -0.44 -12.78 -15.73
N THR A 251 -0.55 -14.10 -15.63
CA THR A 251 0.61 -15.01 -15.56
C THR A 251 1.36 -15.04 -16.89
N GLU A 252 0.65 -15.09 -18.02
CA GLU A 252 1.25 -15.03 -19.35
C GLU A 252 1.96 -13.68 -19.57
N ALA A 253 1.37 -12.56 -19.14
CA ALA A 253 1.99 -11.24 -19.16
C ALA A 253 3.19 -11.14 -18.20
N HIS A 254 3.16 -11.82 -17.06
CA HIS A 254 4.28 -11.90 -16.11
C HIS A 254 5.46 -12.69 -16.68
N GLU A 255 5.17 -13.84 -17.30
CA GLU A 255 6.17 -14.76 -17.86
C GLU A 255 6.70 -14.34 -19.22
N ALA A 256 6.03 -13.39 -19.90
CA ALA A 256 6.53 -12.71 -21.09
C ALA A 256 7.77 -11.85 -20.76
N LYS A 257 8.88 -12.51 -20.43
CA LYS A 257 10.21 -11.94 -20.22
C LYS A 257 10.68 -11.26 -21.52
N SER A 258 10.73 -9.93 -21.54
CA SER A 258 11.82 -9.17 -20.90
C SER A 258 11.78 -7.69 -21.29
N ALA A 259 11.16 -6.86 -20.46
CA ALA A 259 11.52 -5.44 -20.41
C ALA A 259 13.03 -5.25 -20.15
N ALA A 260 13.65 -6.21 -19.45
CA ALA A 260 15.08 -6.25 -19.19
C ALA A 260 15.95 -6.27 -20.47
N ARG A 261 15.57 -7.01 -21.54
CA ARG A 261 16.30 -6.93 -22.82
C ARG A 261 16.11 -5.57 -23.46
N GLY A 262 14.87 -5.06 -23.46
CA GLY A 262 14.59 -3.73 -23.96
C GLY A 262 15.35 -2.62 -23.23
N ILE A 263 15.60 -2.75 -21.93
CA ILE A 263 16.49 -1.85 -21.17
C ILE A 263 17.94 -2.07 -21.60
N LEU A 264 18.41 -3.32 -21.60
CA LEU A 264 19.79 -3.66 -21.94
C LEU A 264 20.17 -3.21 -23.36
N ASP A 265 19.24 -3.22 -24.32
CA ASP A 265 19.45 -2.77 -25.70
C ASP A 265 19.97 -1.32 -25.78
N TYR A 266 19.52 -0.42 -24.90
CA TYR A 266 20.01 0.97 -24.83
C TYR A 266 21.38 1.08 -24.14
N HIS A 267 21.81 0.04 -23.43
CA HIS A 267 23.06 -0.01 -22.68
C HIS A 267 24.05 -1.04 -23.23
N VAL A 268 23.79 -1.62 -24.42
CA VAL A 268 24.68 -2.61 -25.07
C VAL A 268 26.10 -2.06 -25.24
N HIS A 269 26.22 -0.76 -25.49
CA HIS A 269 27.50 -0.07 -25.62
C HIS A 269 28.36 -0.07 -24.34
N LEU A 270 27.82 -0.49 -23.19
CA LEU A 270 28.54 -0.63 -21.94
C LEU A 270 29.13 -2.04 -21.74
N PHE A 271 28.79 -3.01 -22.59
CA PHE A 271 29.17 -4.40 -22.43
C PHE A 271 29.96 -4.92 -23.64
N ASP A 272 30.94 -5.80 -23.39
CA ASP A 272 31.62 -6.57 -24.42
C ASP A 272 30.76 -7.77 -24.91
N ALA A 273 31.27 -8.52 -25.89
CA ALA A 273 30.56 -9.68 -26.46
C ALA A 273 30.38 -10.83 -25.44
N GLU A 274 31.18 -10.83 -24.38
CA GLU A 274 31.18 -11.78 -23.28
C GLU A 274 30.31 -11.32 -22.09
N GLY A 275 29.75 -10.10 -22.14
CA GLY A 275 28.88 -9.52 -21.11
C GLY A 275 29.61 -8.81 -19.96
N ASN A 276 30.90 -8.54 -20.09
CA ASN A 276 31.66 -7.75 -19.12
C ASN A 276 31.55 -6.25 -19.43
N LEU A 277 31.69 -5.43 -18.39
CA LEU A 277 31.69 -3.98 -18.54
C LEU A 277 32.93 -3.52 -19.31
N LEU A 278 32.70 -2.76 -20.37
CA LEU A 278 33.78 -2.13 -21.12
C LEU A 278 34.50 -1.11 -20.21
N PRO A 279 35.85 -1.05 -20.28
CA PRO A 279 36.60 -0.02 -19.55
C PRO A 279 36.16 1.36 -20.05
N ASN A 280 35.90 2.26 -19.10
CA ASN A 280 35.39 3.59 -19.41
C ASN A 280 36.43 4.38 -20.22
N ASP A 281 36.00 5.03 -21.31
CA ASP A 281 36.86 5.89 -22.14
C ASP A 281 37.42 7.09 -21.34
N GLU A 282 36.74 7.47 -20.25
CA GLU A 282 37.18 8.49 -19.30
C GLU A 282 37.60 7.84 -17.96
N PRO A 283 38.92 7.84 -17.62
CA PRO A 283 39.44 7.12 -16.45
C PRO A 283 38.98 7.67 -15.09
N ASP A 284 38.36 8.86 -15.06
CA ASP A 284 37.92 9.57 -13.84
C ASP A 284 36.40 9.53 -13.64
N ARG A 285 35.67 8.81 -14.52
CA ARG A 285 34.21 8.65 -14.44
C ARG A 285 33.83 7.19 -14.24
N ASP A 286 32.69 6.98 -13.59
CA ASP A 286 32.07 5.66 -13.45
C ASP A 286 31.19 5.35 -14.69
N PRO A 287 31.05 4.08 -15.10
CA PRO A 287 30.14 3.72 -16.18
C PRO A 287 28.68 4.09 -15.85
N PRO A 288 27.85 4.53 -16.81
CA PRO A 288 26.48 5.02 -16.56
C PRO A 288 25.44 3.90 -16.26
N LEU A 289 25.75 3.02 -15.30
CA LEU A 289 24.91 1.88 -14.90
C LEU A 289 23.68 2.27 -14.08
N PHE A 290 23.64 3.51 -13.59
CA PHE A 290 22.53 3.99 -12.78
C PHE A 290 21.19 3.84 -13.52
N GLY A 291 21.16 4.10 -14.83
CA GLY A 291 19.96 3.94 -15.66
C GLY A 291 19.47 2.50 -15.76
N VAL A 292 20.39 1.56 -15.99
CA VAL A 292 20.09 0.12 -16.03
C VAL A 292 19.52 -0.33 -14.68
N MET A 293 20.21 -0.02 -13.59
CA MET A 293 19.81 -0.46 -12.25
C MET A 293 18.44 0.09 -11.86
N THR A 294 18.20 1.37 -12.14
CA THR A 294 16.93 2.05 -11.89
C THR A 294 15.78 1.46 -12.73
N GLY A 295 16.03 1.11 -13.99
CA GLY A 295 15.06 0.44 -14.84
C GLY A 295 14.72 -0.98 -14.37
N LEU A 296 15.74 -1.77 -14.05
CA LEU A 296 15.57 -3.15 -13.56
C LEU A 296 14.84 -3.21 -12.22
N LEU A 297 15.14 -2.30 -11.29
CA LEU A 297 14.44 -2.20 -10.01
C LEU A 297 12.95 -1.88 -10.20
N TYR A 298 12.62 -0.94 -11.08
CA TYR A 298 11.22 -0.61 -11.37
C TYR A 298 10.48 -1.80 -11.99
N GLN A 299 11.12 -2.51 -12.92
CA GLN A 299 10.57 -3.74 -13.49
C GLN A 299 10.30 -4.80 -12.39
N GLU A 300 11.26 -5.03 -11.51
CA GLU A 300 11.14 -6.00 -10.42
C GLU A 300 9.98 -5.66 -9.47
N HIS A 301 9.79 -4.39 -9.12
CA HIS A 301 8.65 -3.97 -8.30
C HIS A 301 7.31 -4.26 -8.98
N ILE A 302 7.19 -4.06 -10.29
CA ILE A 302 5.95 -4.36 -11.02
C ILE A 302 5.72 -5.87 -11.14
N LEU A 303 6.79 -6.65 -11.38
CA LEU A 303 6.70 -8.11 -11.38
C LEU A 303 6.24 -8.63 -10.03
N ASN A 304 6.79 -8.10 -8.94
CA ASN A 304 6.39 -8.47 -7.58
C ASN A 304 4.94 -8.08 -7.25
N LEU A 305 4.48 -6.93 -7.74
CA LEU A 305 3.08 -6.51 -7.64
C LEU A 305 2.15 -7.48 -8.40
N SER A 306 2.52 -7.89 -9.61
CA SER A 306 1.71 -8.86 -10.36
C SER A 306 1.67 -10.24 -9.68
N ARG A 307 2.80 -10.72 -9.12
CA ARG A 307 2.86 -12.00 -8.39
C ARG A 307 1.97 -12.01 -7.15
N SER A 308 1.99 -10.93 -6.37
CA SER A 308 1.11 -10.79 -5.20
C SER A 308 -0.37 -10.67 -5.60
N THR A 309 -0.67 -10.06 -6.74
CA THR A 309 -2.03 -10.01 -7.31
C THR A 309 -2.50 -11.40 -7.75
N ILE A 310 -1.65 -12.20 -8.40
CA ILE A 310 -1.97 -13.61 -8.75
C ILE A 310 -2.31 -14.41 -7.49
N ALA A 311 -1.50 -14.29 -6.43
CA ALA A 311 -1.76 -14.94 -5.15
C ALA A 311 -3.10 -14.52 -4.52
N LEU A 312 -3.48 -13.24 -4.65
CA LEU A 312 -4.79 -12.75 -4.20
C LEU A 312 -5.94 -13.36 -5.03
N ILE A 313 -5.80 -13.45 -6.36
CA ILE A 313 -6.82 -14.08 -7.23
C ILE A 313 -7.00 -15.56 -6.86
N GLU A 314 -5.90 -16.27 -6.60
CA GLU A 314 -5.96 -17.66 -6.15
C GLU A 314 -6.73 -17.81 -4.84
N GLU A 315 -6.48 -16.93 -3.85
CA GLU A 315 -7.15 -16.99 -2.55
C GLU A 315 -8.64 -16.70 -2.66
N VAL A 316 -9.03 -15.71 -3.47
CA VAL A 316 -10.44 -15.41 -3.77
C VAL A 316 -11.09 -16.60 -4.48
N THR A 317 -10.43 -17.21 -5.46
CA THR A 317 -10.95 -18.36 -6.19
C THR A 317 -11.14 -19.58 -5.29
N LYS A 318 -10.15 -19.91 -4.44
CA LYS A 318 -10.24 -20.97 -3.43
C LYS A 318 -11.42 -20.73 -2.47
N THR A 319 -11.62 -19.49 -2.06
CA THR A 319 -12.72 -19.09 -1.17
C THR A 319 -14.08 -19.21 -1.85
N GLU A 320 -14.18 -18.83 -3.13
CA GLU A 320 -15.40 -19.00 -3.92
C GLU A 320 -15.80 -20.46 -4.12
N GLU A 321 -14.83 -21.33 -4.39
CA GLU A 321 -15.05 -22.77 -4.57
C GLU A 321 -15.56 -23.43 -3.29
N LYS A 322 -14.97 -23.07 -2.14
CA LYS A 322 -15.32 -23.60 -0.82
C LYS A 322 -16.74 -23.23 -0.39
N ALA A 323 -17.20 -22.03 -0.71
CA ALA A 323 -18.42 -21.47 -0.13
C ALA A 323 -19.50 -21.22 -1.19
N GLN A 324 -20.27 -22.23 -1.59
CA GLN A 324 -21.27 -22.08 -2.68
C GLN A 324 -22.60 -21.42 -2.25
N LYS A 325 -22.91 -21.34 -0.94
CA LYS A 325 -24.24 -20.89 -0.44
C LYS A 325 -24.11 -19.86 0.68
N LYS A 326 -25.01 -18.86 0.70
CA LYS A 326 -25.14 -17.89 1.79
C LYS A 326 -25.59 -18.59 3.08
N ARG A 327 -24.94 -18.27 4.21
CA ARG A 327 -25.25 -18.82 5.54
C ARG A 327 -25.16 -17.72 6.59
N LEU A 328 -25.83 -17.94 7.71
CA LEU A 328 -25.65 -17.10 8.90
C LEU A 328 -24.38 -17.55 9.62
N TRP A 329 -23.45 -16.62 9.80
CA TRP A 329 -22.22 -16.78 10.56
C TRP A 329 -22.39 -16.08 11.91
N LEU A 330 -22.24 -16.86 12.98
CA LEU A 330 -22.27 -16.36 14.36
C LEU A 330 -20.85 -15.96 14.80
N PRO A 331 -20.69 -15.19 15.89
CA PRO A 331 -19.38 -14.87 16.43
C PRO A 331 -18.60 -16.14 16.75
N LEU A 332 -17.29 -16.14 16.48
CA LEU A 332 -16.42 -17.32 16.64
C LEU A 332 -16.54 -18.02 18.00
N GLY A 333 -16.71 -17.25 19.07
CA GLY A 333 -16.89 -17.77 20.43
C GLY A 333 -18.14 -18.64 20.58
N ILE A 334 -19.22 -18.32 19.86
CA ILE A 334 -20.48 -19.07 19.85
C ILE A 334 -20.39 -20.26 18.88
N GLN A 335 -19.71 -20.08 17.73
CA GLN A 335 -19.49 -21.17 16.78
C GLN A 335 -18.70 -22.34 17.38
N ARG A 336 -17.67 -22.06 18.22
CA ARG A 336 -16.91 -23.12 18.92
C ARG A 336 -17.74 -23.94 19.89
N ILE A 337 -18.82 -23.37 20.43
CA ILE A 337 -19.73 -24.08 21.34
C ILE A 337 -20.67 -25.00 20.54
N TRP A 338 -21.01 -24.60 19.30
CA TRP A 338 -21.96 -25.32 18.45
C TRP A 338 -21.31 -26.28 17.43
N ARG A 339 -20.01 -26.16 17.17
CA ARG A 339 -19.21 -27.16 16.44
C ARG A 339 -18.38 -27.96 17.44
N PRO A 340 -18.84 -29.11 17.94
CA PRO A 340 -17.93 -30.06 18.55
C PRO A 340 -16.94 -30.48 17.47
N THR A 341 -15.66 -30.38 17.79
CA THR A 341 -14.53 -30.90 17.01
C THR A 341 -14.87 -32.25 16.40
N LEU A 342 -14.87 -32.30 15.05
CA LEU A 342 -14.75 -33.51 14.25
C LEU A 342 -13.42 -33.45 13.54
#